data_AF-A0A8K0LK38-F1
#
_entry.id   AF-A0A8K0LK38-F1
#
_cell.length_a   1.000
_cell.length_b   1.000
_cell.length_c   1.000
_cell.angle_alpha   90.00
_cell.angle_beta   90.00
_cell.angle_gamma   90.00
#
_symmetry.space_group_name_H-M   'P 1'
#
loop_
_entity.id
_entity.type
_entity.pdbx_description
1 polymer ?
#
loop_
_entity_poly.entity_id
_entity_poly.type
_entity_poly.pdbx_seq_one_letter_code
_entity_poly.pdbx_strand_id
1 'polypeptide(L)'
;MLTFTSPFHSLIREVPNNQEVYLDKEGFTSIIFDITERVHAPGEGLERDGLALTTHLEDLVGEAAESVKVWNTSETEFSHVSETDTPAYTLIATQTPQGNESSSSKGTAPDFTALILTLLRLEKEKTDILITINVPHIKGEYDEEEVDLALGKQGALIGDAVEFAARIWSSFRIEDWGLFGPKDDEPRR
;
A
#
# COMPACT_ATOMS: atom_id res chain seq x y z
N MET A 1 -0.19 18.89 2.79
CA MET A 1 -1.51 18.51 3.32
C MET A 1 -2.33 17.85 2.22
N LEU A 2 -2.17 16.53 2.07
CA LEU A 2 -2.93 15.73 1.11
C LEU A 2 -4.41 15.71 1.54
N THR A 3 -5.35 15.83 0.60
CA THR A 3 -6.78 15.78 0.92
C THR A 3 -7.45 14.71 0.06
N PHE A 4 -7.68 13.55 0.65
CA PHE A 4 -8.41 12.46 0.01
C PHE A 4 -9.91 12.68 0.13
N THR A 5 -10.65 12.32 -0.93
CA THR A 5 -12.11 12.30 -0.88
C THR A 5 -12.66 10.89 -1.09
N SER A 6 -13.75 10.57 -0.37
CA SER A 6 -14.73 9.45 -0.55
C SER A 6 -14.66 8.84 -1.94
N PRO A 7 -14.77 7.49 -2.14
CA PRO A 7 -14.40 6.79 -3.36
C PRO A 7 -14.84 7.48 -4.64
N PHE A 8 -14.02 8.44 -5.09
CA PHE A 8 -14.33 9.21 -6.28
C PHE A 8 -13.95 8.38 -7.50
N HIS A 9 -13.13 7.33 -7.33
CA HIS A 9 -12.64 6.57 -8.46
C HIS A 9 -13.62 5.51 -8.96
N SER A 10 -14.36 4.81 -8.09
CA SER A 10 -15.44 3.89 -8.52
C SER A 10 -16.61 4.61 -9.21
N LEU A 11 -16.71 5.93 -9.04
CA LEU A 11 -17.69 6.79 -9.71
C LEU A 11 -17.28 7.20 -11.14
N ILE A 12 -16.00 7.09 -11.49
CA ILE A 12 -15.44 7.54 -12.77
C ILE A 12 -14.96 6.36 -13.63
N ARG A 13 -14.45 5.29 -13.01
CA ARG A 13 -14.06 4.04 -13.67
C ARG A 13 -14.38 2.84 -12.77
N GLU A 14 -14.60 1.70 -13.38
CA GLU A 14 -14.77 0.44 -12.63
C GLU A 14 -13.45 0.09 -11.92
N VAL A 15 -13.54 -0.23 -10.62
CA VAL A 15 -12.43 -0.71 -9.78
C VAL A 15 -12.77 -2.17 -9.41
N PRO A 16 -11.79 -3.08 -9.31
CA PRO A 16 -12.04 -4.45 -8.88
C PRO A 16 -12.84 -4.50 -7.58
N ASN A 17 -13.73 -5.49 -7.45
CA ASN A 17 -14.66 -5.58 -6.31
C ASN A 17 -13.98 -5.71 -4.95
N ASN A 18 -12.74 -6.19 -4.93
CA ASN A 18 -11.93 -6.37 -3.74
C ASN A 18 -10.99 -5.19 -3.47
N GLN A 19 -11.10 -4.11 -4.26
CA GLN A 19 -10.25 -2.93 -4.17
C GLN A 19 -11.06 -1.66 -3.92
N GLU A 20 -10.44 -0.75 -3.18
CA GLU A 20 -10.93 0.59 -2.96
C GLU A 20 -9.78 1.59 -3.17
N VAL A 21 -10.01 2.63 -3.99
CA VAL A 21 -8.96 3.55 -4.43
C VAL A 21 -9.33 5.01 -4.14
N TYR A 22 -8.43 5.68 -3.41
CA TYR A 22 -8.49 7.09 -3.11
C TYR A 22 -7.34 7.82 -3.83
N LEU A 23 -7.65 8.98 -4.41
CA LEU A 23 -6.67 9.87 -5.03
C LEU A 23 -6.68 11.20 -4.30
N ASP A 24 -5.49 11.77 -4.14
CA ASP A 24 -5.36 13.17 -3.74
C ASP A 24 -5.91 14.07 -4.84
N LYS A 25 -6.71 15.07 -4.46
CA LYS A 25 -7.31 16.00 -5.43
C LYS A 25 -6.32 17.00 -6.00
N GLU A 26 -5.31 17.33 -5.21
CA GLU A 26 -4.38 18.42 -5.48
C GLU A 26 -2.96 17.91 -5.78
N GLY A 27 -2.76 16.59 -5.74
CA GLY A 27 -1.46 15.95 -5.94
C GLY A 27 -1.58 14.61 -6.66
N PHE A 28 -0.46 13.87 -6.70
CA PHE A 28 -0.36 12.58 -7.37
C PHE A 28 -0.42 11.39 -6.42
N THR A 29 -0.61 11.64 -5.12
CA THR A 29 -0.66 10.58 -4.10
C THR A 29 -1.93 9.76 -4.24
N SER A 30 -1.81 8.44 -4.11
CA SER A 30 -2.95 7.53 -4.06
C SER A 30 -2.89 6.62 -2.86
N ILE A 31 -4.05 6.23 -2.33
CA ILE A 31 -4.19 5.20 -1.31
C ILE A 31 -5.06 4.09 -1.90
N ILE A 32 -4.56 2.87 -1.85
CA ILE A 32 -5.25 1.68 -2.37
C ILE A 32 -5.43 0.72 -1.20
N PHE A 33 -6.66 0.28 -0.97
CA PHE A 33 -6.97 -0.85 -0.12
C PHE A 33 -7.27 -2.04 -1.02
N ASP A 34 -6.60 -3.16 -0.79
CA ASP A 34 -6.82 -4.41 -1.53
C ASP A 34 -7.07 -5.56 -0.54
N ILE A 35 -8.13 -6.33 -0.77
CA ILE A 35 -8.46 -7.54 -0.02
C ILE A 35 -8.06 -8.73 -0.86
N THR A 36 -7.03 -9.45 -0.44
CA THR A 36 -6.45 -10.57 -1.18
C THR A 36 -6.62 -11.88 -0.42
N GLU A 37 -6.46 -12.99 -1.13
CA GLU A 37 -6.22 -14.27 -0.48
C GLU A 37 -4.93 -14.20 0.35
N ARG A 38 -4.89 -14.93 1.47
CA ARG A 38 -3.70 -15.00 2.32
C ARG A 38 -2.56 -15.67 1.58
N VAL A 39 -1.40 -15.02 1.55
CA VAL A 39 -0.18 -15.64 1.02
C VAL A 39 0.29 -16.75 1.96
N HIS A 40 0.37 -17.97 1.41
CA HIS A 40 0.91 -19.14 2.08
C HIS A 40 2.43 -19.21 1.90
N ALA A 41 3.15 -18.39 2.67
CA ALA A 41 4.61 -18.44 2.72
C ALA A 41 5.11 -19.61 3.60
N PRO A 42 6.25 -20.24 3.26
CA PRO A 42 6.91 -21.19 4.15
C PRO A 42 7.49 -20.49 5.40
N GLY A 43 7.85 -21.27 6.42
CA GLY A 43 8.41 -20.75 7.68
C GLY A 43 7.35 -20.51 8.76
N GLU A 44 7.76 -19.91 9.88
CA GLU A 44 6.90 -19.62 11.04
C GLU A 44 7.10 -18.17 11.53
N GLY A 45 6.06 -17.60 12.16
CA GLY A 45 6.10 -16.26 12.75
C GLY A 45 6.61 -15.18 11.79
N LEU A 46 7.61 -14.41 12.23
CA LEU A 46 8.19 -13.29 11.49
C LEU A 46 8.80 -13.68 10.14
N GLU A 47 9.35 -14.89 9.99
CA GLU A 47 9.92 -15.35 8.72
C GLU A 47 8.81 -15.52 7.66
N ARG A 48 7.73 -16.22 8.05
CA ARG A 48 6.54 -16.42 7.21
C ARG A 48 5.91 -15.08 6.82
N ASP A 49 5.79 -14.18 7.78
CA ASP A 49 5.12 -12.91 7.58
C ASP A 49 5.97 -11.94 6.72
N GLY A 50 7.29 -11.94 6.92
CA GLY A 50 8.23 -11.20 6.07
C GLY A 50 8.22 -11.67 4.63
N LEU A 51 8.19 -13.00 4.41
CA LEU A 51 8.06 -13.57 3.07
C LEU A 51 6.74 -13.19 2.40
N ALA A 52 5.63 -13.28 3.14
CA ALA A 52 4.31 -12.86 2.63
C ALA A 52 4.32 -11.37 2.23
N LEU A 53 4.91 -10.50 3.03
CA LEU A 53 5.03 -9.08 2.74
C LEU A 53 5.87 -8.82 1.47
N THR A 54 7.00 -9.53 1.29
CA THR A 54 7.81 -9.41 0.07
C THR A 54 7.08 -9.96 -1.16
N THR A 55 6.33 -11.05 -1.04
CA THR A 55 5.51 -11.59 -2.14
C THR A 55 4.44 -10.59 -2.57
N HIS A 56 3.75 -9.94 -1.62
CA HIS A 56 2.79 -8.88 -1.93
C HIS A 56 3.44 -7.67 -2.59
N LEU A 57 4.65 -7.29 -2.14
CA LEU A 57 5.40 -6.21 -2.79
C LEU A 57 5.78 -6.57 -4.23
N GLU A 58 6.26 -7.78 -4.48
CA GLU A 58 6.62 -8.27 -5.82
C GLU A 58 5.40 -8.31 -6.75
N ASP A 59 4.24 -8.76 -6.27
CA ASP A 59 3.00 -8.76 -7.05
C ASP A 59 2.52 -7.33 -7.37
N LEU A 60 2.59 -6.43 -6.39
CA LEU A 60 2.22 -5.02 -6.54
C LEU A 60 3.04 -4.31 -7.63
N VAL A 61 4.34 -4.57 -7.70
CA VAL A 61 5.28 -3.88 -8.61
C VAL A 61 5.48 -4.62 -9.93
N GLY A 62 5.14 -5.92 -9.97
CA GLY A 62 5.19 -6.77 -11.16
C GLY A 62 6.54 -6.76 -11.86
N GLU A 63 6.54 -6.50 -13.17
CA GLU A 63 7.75 -6.44 -14.00
C GLU A 63 8.77 -5.39 -13.54
N ALA A 64 8.35 -4.41 -12.73
CA ALA A 64 9.23 -3.39 -12.18
C ALA A 64 9.93 -3.79 -10.88
N ALA A 65 9.85 -5.05 -10.44
CA ALA A 65 10.47 -5.52 -9.19
C ALA A 65 11.98 -5.19 -9.10
N GLU A 66 12.70 -5.22 -10.22
CA GLU A 66 14.13 -4.90 -10.26
C GLU A 66 14.45 -3.42 -9.97
N SER A 67 13.47 -2.51 -10.12
CA SER A 67 13.66 -1.08 -9.82
C SER A 67 13.16 -0.68 -8.44
N VAL A 68 12.78 -1.67 -7.62
CA VAL A 68 12.27 -1.47 -6.28
C VAL A 68 13.38 -1.62 -5.26
N LYS A 69 13.44 -0.69 -4.31
CA LYS A 69 14.35 -0.75 -3.16
C LYS A 69 13.57 -0.58 -1.88
N VAL A 70 13.67 -1.57 -0.98
CA VAL A 70 13.11 -1.51 0.37
C VAL A 70 14.08 -0.78 1.28
N TRP A 71 13.57 0.16 2.06
CA TRP A 71 14.36 1.01 2.97
C TRP A 71 14.08 0.69 4.44
N ASN A 72 12.84 0.33 4.76
CA ASN A 72 12.41 0.02 6.11
C ASN A 72 11.31 -1.04 6.07
N THR A 73 11.32 -1.94 7.05
CA THR A 73 10.21 -2.82 7.39
C THR A 73 10.02 -2.77 8.90
N SER A 74 8.78 -2.67 9.37
CA SER A 74 8.44 -2.56 10.78
C SER A 74 7.13 -3.27 11.10
N GLU A 75 6.97 -3.73 12.34
CA GLU A 75 5.67 -4.14 12.88
C GLU A 75 4.75 -2.91 13.02
N THR A 76 3.45 -3.13 12.88
CA THR A 76 2.44 -2.06 12.96
C THR A 76 1.21 -2.59 13.68
N GLU A 77 0.48 -1.71 14.37
CA GLU A 77 -0.71 -2.08 15.13
C GLU A 77 -1.93 -1.28 14.65
N PHE A 78 -3.08 -1.95 14.60
CA PHE A 78 -4.36 -1.34 14.27
C PHE A 78 -5.19 -1.15 15.55
N SER A 79 -5.56 0.09 15.87
CA SER A 79 -6.18 0.41 17.17
C SER A 79 -7.58 -0.17 17.37
N HIS A 80 -8.26 -0.57 16.29
CA HIS A 80 -9.64 -1.06 16.32
C HIS A 80 -9.83 -2.46 15.73
N VAL A 81 -8.75 -3.15 15.37
CA VAL A 81 -8.82 -4.57 15.00
C VAL A 81 -8.67 -5.36 16.31
N SER A 82 -9.80 -5.87 16.81
CA SER A 82 -9.96 -6.38 18.18
C SER A 82 -9.27 -7.72 18.45
N GLU A 83 -8.76 -8.38 17.42
CA GLU A 83 -8.01 -9.61 17.58
C GLU A 83 -6.59 -9.27 18.04
N THR A 84 -6.32 -9.50 19.32
CA THR A 84 -5.11 -9.09 20.06
C THR A 84 -3.79 -9.68 19.53
N ASP A 85 -3.80 -10.34 18.39
CA ASP A 85 -2.64 -11.01 17.78
C ASP A 85 -2.74 -11.05 16.24
N THR A 86 -3.44 -10.09 15.61
CA THR A 86 -3.45 -10.01 14.14
C THR A 86 -2.13 -9.42 13.65
N PRO A 87 -1.29 -10.18 12.94
CA PRO A 87 0.00 -9.66 12.50
C PRO A 87 -0.20 -8.52 11.49
N ALA A 88 0.49 -7.42 11.70
CA ALA A 88 0.54 -6.34 10.74
C ALA A 88 1.94 -5.73 10.63
N TYR A 89 2.30 -5.39 9.40
CA TYR A 89 3.64 -4.94 9.06
C TYR A 89 3.56 -3.83 8.02
N THR A 90 4.46 -2.87 8.12
CA THR A 90 4.59 -1.80 7.13
C THR A 90 6.00 -1.82 6.56
N LEU A 91 6.12 -1.71 5.25
CA LEU A 91 7.39 -1.38 4.59
C LEU A 91 7.32 -0.03 3.87
N ILE A 92 8.49 0.60 3.77
CA ILE A 92 8.73 1.76 2.93
C ILE A 92 9.71 1.35 1.84
N ALA A 93 9.28 1.47 0.59
CA ALA A 93 10.09 1.20 -0.59
C ALA A 93 10.07 2.38 -1.56
N THR A 94 10.99 2.39 -2.50
CA THR A 94 10.94 3.27 -3.67
C THR A 94 10.98 2.46 -4.93
N GLN A 95 10.17 2.83 -5.91
CA GLN A 95 10.22 2.32 -7.27
C GLN A 95 10.68 3.42 -8.21
N THR A 96 11.76 3.20 -8.94
CA THR A 96 12.21 4.11 -9.99
C THR A 96 11.68 3.63 -11.34
N PRO A 97 11.05 4.47 -12.18
CA PRO A 97 10.65 4.05 -13.51
C PRO A 97 11.84 3.56 -14.34
N GLN A 98 11.75 2.36 -14.93
CA GLN A 98 12.76 1.89 -15.86
C GLN A 98 12.58 2.63 -17.20
N GLY A 99 13.37 3.68 -17.42
CA GLY A 99 13.35 4.41 -18.68
C GLY A 99 14.16 3.70 -19.77
N ASN A 100 13.51 3.29 -20.86
CA ASN A 100 14.16 3.42 -22.17
C ASN A 100 14.29 4.94 -22.40
N GLU A 101 15.51 5.46 -22.55
CA GLU A 101 15.82 6.89 -22.71
C GLU A 101 15.20 7.57 -23.97
N SER A 102 14.27 6.91 -24.67
CA SER A 102 13.72 7.35 -25.95
C SER A 102 12.34 8.01 -25.89
N SER A 103 11.58 7.94 -24.78
CA SER A 103 10.31 8.65 -24.66
C SER A 103 10.46 9.96 -23.89
N SER A 104 10.85 11.00 -24.63
CA SER A 104 10.88 12.40 -24.20
C SER A 104 9.47 12.99 -24.01
N SER A 105 8.64 12.39 -23.15
CA SER A 105 7.53 13.12 -22.54
C SER A 105 8.11 14.04 -21.47
N LYS A 106 8.52 15.22 -21.91
CA LYS A 106 9.02 16.32 -21.08
C LYS A 106 8.09 16.58 -19.88
N GLY A 107 8.53 16.24 -18.67
CA GLY A 107 8.22 16.98 -17.46
C GLY A 107 7.07 16.50 -16.55
N THR A 108 6.49 15.30 -16.74
CA THR A 108 5.37 14.85 -15.87
C THR A 108 5.53 13.44 -15.30
N ALA A 109 6.60 12.72 -15.63
CA ALA A 109 6.87 11.41 -15.04
C ALA A 109 7.61 11.59 -13.70
N PRO A 110 7.27 10.81 -12.66
CA PRO A 110 8.01 10.82 -11.40
C PRO A 110 9.46 10.37 -11.59
N ASP A 111 10.39 10.98 -10.86
CA ASP A 111 11.77 10.49 -10.73
C ASP A 111 11.78 9.13 -10.02
N PHE A 112 10.94 9.02 -8.99
CA PHE A 112 10.62 7.77 -8.31
C PHE A 112 9.25 7.89 -7.64
N THR A 113 8.70 6.76 -7.24
CA THR A 113 7.50 6.68 -6.39
C THR A 113 7.89 6.03 -5.08
N ALA A 114 7.66 6.72 -3.96
CA ALA A 114 7.74 6.08 -2.65
C ALA A 114 6.46 5.27 -2.41
N LEU A 115 6.63 4.06 -1.90
CA LEU A 115 5.57 3.10 -1.61
C LEU A 115 5.57 2.87 -0.10
N ILE A 116 4.44 3.16 0.56
CA ILE A 116 4.19 2.75 1.94
C ILE A 116 3.17 1.62 1.86
N LEU A 117 3.62 0.39 2.06
CA LEU A 117 2.80 -0.81 1.98
C LEU A 117 2.57 -1.34 3.39
N THR A 118 1.33 -1.29 3.86
CA THR A 118 0.89 -1.98 5.08
C THR A 118 0.23 -3.30 4.72
N LEU A 119 0.63 -4.38 5.38
CA LEU A 119 0.02 -5.70 5.34
C LEU A 119 -0.69 -5.96 6.68
N LEU A 120 -1.98 -6.29 6.65
CA LEU A 120 -2.76 -6.75 7.80
C LEU A 120 -3.23 -8.19 7.54
N ARG A 121 -2.86 -9.12 8.42
CA ARG A 121 -2.97 -10.57 8.17
C ARG A 121 -4.12 -11.22 8.94
N LEU A 122 -5.29 -11.37 8.32
CA LEU A 122 -6.46 -12.03 8.92
C LEU A 122 -6.37 -13.57 8.78
N GLU A 123 -5.72 -14.22 9.75
CA GLU A 123 -5.38 -15.65 9.64
C GLU A 123 -6.60 -16.58 9.62
N LYS A 124 -7.64 -16.28 10.40
CA LYS A 124 -8.85 -17.12 10.48
C LYS A 124 -9.67 -17.03 9.19
N GLU A 125 -9.70 -15.85 8.60
CA GLU A 125 -10.40 -15.51 7.37
C GLU A 125 -9.64 -15.95 6.12
N LYS A 126 -8.36 -16.35 6.27
CA LYS A 126 -7.45 -16.65 5.15
C LYS A 126 -7.35 -15.48 4.18
N THR A 127 -7.29 -14.27 4.74
CA THR A 127 -7.24 -13.02 3.99
C THR A 127 -6.01 -12.22 4.41
N ASP A 128 -5.40 -11.55 3.44
CA ASP A 128 -4.46 -10.46 3.70
C ASP A 128 -5.13 -9.16 3.20
N ILE A 129 -5.01 -8.08 3.97
CA ILE A 129 -5.44 -6.74 3.56
C ILE A 129 -4.19 -5.91 3.31
N LEU A 130 -4.07 -5.37 2.10
CA LEU A 130 -2.99 -4.49 1.70
C LEU A 130 -3.49 -3.05 1.71
N ILE A 131 -2.70 -2.15 2.28
CA ILE A 131 -2.92 -0.71 2.21
C ILE A 131 -1.66 -0.09 1.62
N THR A 132 -1.77 0.39 0.39
CA THR A 132 -0.65 0.96 -0.36
C THR A 132 -0.85 2.45 -0.53
N ILE A 133 0.10 3.25 -0.03
CA ILE A 133 0.18 4.68 -0.33
C ILE A 133 1.29 4.90 -1.34
N ASN A 134 0.94 5.31 -2.56
CA ASN A 134 1.89 5.67 -3.59
C ASN A 134 2.12 7.18 -3.54
N VAL A 135 3.38 7.60 -3.40
CA VAL A 135 3.80 9.01 -3.31
C VAL A 135 4.79 9.32 -4.42
N PRO A 136 4.30 9.74 -5.60
CA PRO A 136 5.16 10.11 -6.72
C PRO A 136 5.98 11.36 -6.42
N HIS A 137 7.28 11.31 -6.69
CA HIS A 137 8.20 12.45 -6.55
C HIS A 137 8.60 12.92 -7.96
N ILE A 138 8.05 14.05 -8.39
CA ILE A 138 8.30 14.63 -9.71
C ILE A 138 9.36 15.72 -9.58
N LYS A 139 10.35 15.70 -10.46
CA LYS A 139 11.44 16.68 -10.45
C LYS A 139 10.94 18.11 -10.42
N GLY A 140 11.41 18.87 -9.42
CA GLY A 140 11.04 20.27 -9.21
C GLY A 140 9.77 20.48 -8.36
N GLU A 141 9.06 19.42 -7.99
CA GLU A 141 7.92 19.46 -7.08
C GLU A 141 8.26 19.02 -5.64
N TYR A 142 9.50 18.53 -5.41
CA TYR A 142 10.05 18.20 -4.10
C TYR A 142 11.48 18.72 -3.96
N ASP A 143 11.94 18.87 -2.72
CA ASP A 143 13.33 19.22 -2.43
C ASP A 143 14.19 17.95 -2.39
N GLU A 144 15.07 17.79 -3.38
CA GLU A 144 15.98 16.64 -3.50
C GLU A 144 16.95 16.55 -2.29
N GLU A 145 17.28 17.66 -1.63
CA GLU A 145 18.20 17.66 -0.48
C GLU A 145 17.54 17.16 0.82
N GLU A 146 16.21 17.22 0.87
CA GLU A 146 15.40 16.76 2.00
C GLU A 146 15.06 15.26 1.92
N VAL A 147 15.36 14.60 0.79
CA VAL A 147 15.07 13.17 0.58
C VAL A 147 16.36 12.36 0.46
N ASP A 148 16.69 11.64 1.54
CA ASP A 148 17.73 10.62 1.59
C ASP A 148 17.28 9.50 2.54
N LEU A 149 16.60 8.51 1.97
CA LEU A 149 16.06 7.38 2.73
C LEU A 149 17.15 6.49 3.34
N ALA A 150 18.38 6.52 2.81
CA ALA A 150 19.50 5.81 3.41
C ALA A 150 19.92 6.44 4.74
N LEU A 151 19.79 7.76 4.85
CA LEU A 151 20.07 8.55 6.05
C LEU A 151 18.80 8.84 6.89
N GLY A 152 17.66 8.25 6.53
CA GLY A 152 16.38 8.46 7.22
C GLY A 152 15.73 9.83 6.96
N LYS A 153 16.23 10.61 6.00
CA LYS A 153 15.60 11.85 5.56
C LYS A 153 14.48 11.52 4.57
N GLN A 154 13.24 11.67 5.01
CA GLN A 154 12.07 11.28 4.22
C GLN A 154 11.51 12.43 3.37
N GLY A 155 11.86 13.68 3.68
CA GLY A 155 11.24 14.86 3.09
C GLY A 155 9.76 15.00 3.47
N ALA A 156 9.15 16.11 3.07
CA ALA A 156 7.78 16.44 3.45
C ALA A 156 6.73 15.47 2.89
N LEU A 157 6.87 15.04 1.62
CA LEU A 157 5.85 14.21 0.96
C LEU A 157 5.74 12.80 1.57
N ILE A 158 6.88 12.14 1.83
CA ILE A 158 6.89 10.82 2.48
C ILE A 158 6.47 10.97 3.94
N GLY A 159 6.91 12.04 4.63
CA GLY A 159 6.47 12.35 5.99
C GLY A 159 4.95 12.48 6.12
N ASP A 160 4.32 13.30 5.26
CA ASP A 160 2.86 13.45 5.18
C ASP A 160 2.19 12.08 4.97
N ALA A 161 2.72 11.26 4.06
CA ALA A 161 2.16 9.95 3.76
C ALA A 161 2.29 8.94 4.91
N VAL A 162 3.39 8.98 5.69
CA VAL A 162 3.53 8.20 6.93
C VAL A 162 2.49 8.63 7.97
N GLU A 163 2.21 9.94 8.10
CA GLU A 163 1.13 10.41 8.97
C GLU A 163 -0.25 9.91 8.51
N PHE A 164 -0.50 9.84 7.20
CA PHE A 164 -1.73 9.24 6.68
C PHE A 164 -1.83 7.75 7.01
N ALA A 165 -0.75 6.99 6.84
CA ALA A 165 -0.72 5.58 7.22
C ALA A 165 -1.05 5.42 8.71
N ALA A 166 -0.44 6.21 9.59
CA ALA A 166 -0.74 6.20 11.03
C ALA A 166 -2.20 6.51 11.34
N ARG A 167 -2.81 7.48 10.64
CA ARG A 167 -4.25 7.77 10.79
C ARG A 167 -5.11 6.59 10.34
N ILE A 168 -4.75 5.93 9.23
CA ILE A 168 -5.46 4.73 8.76
C ILE A 168 -5.38 3.65 9.83
N TRP A 169 -4.20 3.31 10.35
CA TRP A 169 -4.06 2.27 11.37
C TRP A 169 -4.86 2.57 12.66
N SER A 170 -4.92 3.85 13.04
CA SER A 170 -5.69 4.27 14.22
C SER A 170 -7.21 4.26 14.02
N SER A 171 -7.69 4.29 12.78
CA SER A 171 -9.11 4.52 12.44
C SER A 171 -9.77 3.34 11.73
N PHE A 172 -8.99 2.47 11.10
CA PHE A 172 -9.47 1.35 10.31
C PHE A 172 -10.21 0.33 11.16
N ARG A 173 -11.39 -0.08 10.68
CA ARG A 173 -12.33 -0.97 11.36
C ARG A 173 -12.88 -1.98 10.37
N ILE A 174 -13.02 -3.22 10.85
CA ILE A 174 -13.79 -4.25 10.17
C ILE A 174 -15.18 -4.24 10.80
N GLU A 175 -16.14 -3.66 10.08
CA GLU A 175 -17.53 -3.53 10.54
C GLU A 175 -18.37 -4.79 10.24
N ASP A 176 -18.03 -5.52 9.16
CA ASP A 176 -18.70 -6.75 8.76
C ASP A 176 -17.69 -7.85 8.44
N TRP A 177 -17.58 -8.83 9.35
CA TRP A 177 -16.72 -10.00 9.20
C TRP A 177 -17.30 -11.03 8.21
N GLY A 178 -18.58 -10.93 7.86
CA GLY A 178 -19.21 -11.75 6.82
C GLY A 178 -18.64 -11.50 5.42
N LEU A 179 -17.87 -10.41 5.25
CA LEU A 179 -17.18 -10.08 4.00
C LEU A 179 -16.17 -11.16 3.55
N PHE A 180 -15.55 -11.86 4.50
CA PHE A 180 -14.43 -12.78 4.24
C PHE A 180 -14.83 -14.26 4.18
N GLY A 181 -16.11 -14.57 4.35
CA GLY A 181 -16.64 -15.94 4.31
C GLY A 181 -17.11 -16.39 2.92
N PRO A 182 -17.34 -17.69 2.70
CA PRO A 182 -18.04 -18.14 1.50
C PRO A 182 -19.42 -17.46 1.46
N LYS A 183 -19.72 -16.76 0.36
CA LYS A 183 -21.10 -16.37 0.08
C LYS A 183 -21.88 -17.67 -0.02
N ASP A 184 -22.81 -17.89 0.90
CA ASP A 184 -23.74 -19.01 0.79
C ASP A 184 -24.41 -18.91 -0.59
N ASP A 185 -23.99 -19.78 -1.52
CA ASP A 185 -24.74 -20.05 -2.74
C ASP A 185 -26.06 -20.65 -2.26
N GLU A 186 -27.10 -19.82 -2.13
CA GLU A 186 -28.45 -20.32 -1.96
C GLU A 186 -28.71 -21.37 -3.05
N PRO A 187 -29.14 -22.60 -2.70
CA PRO A 187 -29.50 -23.56 -3.71
C PRO A 187 -30.69 -22.99 -4.48
N ARG A 188 -30.48 -22.72 -5.78
CA ARG A 188 -31.56 -22.41 -6.72
C ARG A 188 -32.59 -23.55 -6.62
N ARG A 189 -33.71 -23.27 -5.97
CA ARG A 189 -34.89 -24.15 -5.96
C ARG A 189 -35.65 -24.01 -7.26
#